data_AF-A0A967H9K0-F1
#
_entry.id   AF-A0A967H9K0-F1
#
_cell.length_a   1.000
_cell.length_b   1.000
_cell.length_c   1.000
_cell.angle_alpha   90.00
_cell.angle_beta   90.00
_cell.angle_gamma   90.00
#
_symmetry.space_group_name_H-M   'P 1'
#
loop_
_entity.id
_entity.type
_entity.pdbx_description
1 polymer ?
#
loop_
_entity_poly.entity_id
_entity_poly.type
_entity_poly.pdbx_seq_one_letter_code
_entity_poly.pdbx_strand_id
1 'polypeptide(L)'
;VELGVPARYAGAVNLGDMAEIWFDYDTETRYQLPVTFIGNTIDPTNRTFTVEIDLPTELNQVKIDMIANVRLRTERIENAIVIGEEYVFQ
;
A
#
# COMPACT_ATOMS: atom_id res chain seq x y z
N VAL A 1 8.14 1.69 7.36
CA VAL A 1 6.70 1.98 7.53
C VAL A 1 6.00 0.66 7.74
N GLU A 2 5.22 0.55 8.81
CA GLU A 2 4.41 -0.62 9.12
C GLU A 2 2.94 -0.27 8.91
N LEU A 3 2.18 -1.17 8.28
CA LEU A 3 0.75 -1.00 8.05
C LEU A 3 -0.02 -2.31 8.17
N GLY A 4 -1.26 -2.23 8.66
CA GLY A 4 -2.20 -3.35 8.68
C GLY A 4 -3.07 -3.35 7.42
N VAL A 5 -2.97 -4.41 6.61
CA VAL A 5 -3.78 -4.57 5.40
C VAL A 5 -4.91 -5.56 5.67
N PRO A 6 -6.18 -5.28 5.26
CA PRO A 6 -7.28 -6.21 5.47
C PRO A 6 -7.04 -7.58 4.84
N ALA A 7 -7.32 -8.65 5.58
CA ALA A 7 -7.01 -10.05 5.19
C ALA A 7 -7.56 -10.47 3.82
N ARG A 8 -8.64 -9.86 3.32
CA ARG A 8 -9.17 -10.11 1.98
C ARG A 8 -8.19 -9.82 0.85
N TYR A 9 -7.18 -8.98 1.08
CA TYR A 9 -6.15 -8.63 0.11
C TYR A 9 -4.88 -9.47 0.26
N ALA A 10 -4.87 -10.50 1.12
CA ALA A 10 -3.68 -11.33 1.34
C ALA A 10 -3.20 -12.05 0.07
N GLY A 11 -4.11 -12.38 -0.87
CA GLY A 11 -3.74 -12.97 -2.16
C GLY A 11 -3.31 -11.96 -3.23
N ALA A 12 -3.42 -10.65 -2.95
CA ALA A 12 -3.17 -9.59 -3.91
C ALA A 12 -1.82 -8.89 -3.71
N VAL A 13 -1.27 -8.92 -2.49
CA VAL A 13 -0.02 -8.24 -2.13
C VAL A 13 1.12 -9.25 -2.11
N ASN A 14 2.19 -8.97 -2.85
CA ASN A 14 3.38 -9.81 -2.91
C ASN A 14 4.63 -9.06 -2.45
N LEU A 15 5.65 -9.81 -2.00
CA LEU A 15 6.96 -9.24 -1.71
C LEU A 15 7.54 -8.60 -2.97
N GLY A 16 8.08 -7.40 -2.83
CA GLY A 16 8.61 -6.60 -3.94
C GLY A 16 7.56 -5.83 -4.74
N ASP A 17 6.26 -5.91 -4.42
CA ASP A 17 5.27 -5.02 -5.03
C ASP A 17 5.58 -3.56 -4.72
N MET A 18 5.45 -2.70 -5.73
CA MET A 18 5.69 -1.27 -5.57
C MET A 18 4.50 -0.61 -4.87
N ALA A 19 4.78 -0.02 -3.72
CA ALA A 19 3.86 0.81 -2.96
C ALA A 19 4.18 2.29 -3.21
N GLU A 20 3.15 3.12 -3.33
CA GLU A 20 3.33 4.57 -3.34
C GLU A 20 3.08 5.11 -1.92
N ILE A 21 4.05 5.84 -1.37
CA ILE A 21 4.02 6.39 -0.02
C ILE A 21 4.15 7.91 -0.09
N TRP A 22 3.35 8.61 0.71
CA TRP A 22 3.49 10.05 0.96
C TRP A 22 3.14 10.37 2.41
N PHE A 23 3.56 11.53 2.88
CA PHE A 23 3.38 11.95 4.27
C PHE A 23 2.47 13.17 4.33
N ASP A 24 1.73 13.34 5.42
CA ASP A 24 0.75 14.44 5.52
C ASP A 24 1.39 15.84 5.49
N TYR A 25 2.67 15.96 5.86
CA TYR A 25 3.40 17.23 5.82
C TYR A 25 3.79 17.66 4.39
N ASP A 26 3.86 16.70 3.45
CA ASP A 26 4.27 16.89 2.07
C ASP A 26 3.54 15.87 1.18
N THR A 27 2.44 16.33 0.58
CA THR A 27 1.60 15.53 -0.31
C THR A 27 2.07 15.57 -1.77
N GLU A 28 3.02 16.46 -2.09
CA GLU A 28 3.59 16.58 -3.44
C GLU A 28 4.67 15.52 -3.65
N THR A 29 5.47 15.24 -2.61
CA THR A 29 6.51 14.23 -2.68
C THR A 29 5.96 12.84 -2.45
N ARG A 30 6.10 11.98 -3.47
CA ARG A 30 5.69 10.58 -3.42
C ARG A 30 6.86 9.65 -3.67
N TYR A 31 6.95 8.61 -2.86
CA TYR A 31 8.00 7.60 -2.93
C TYR A 31 7.41 6.31 -3.46
N GLN A 32 8.05 5.73 -4.49
CA GLN A 32 7.76 4.38 -4.92
C GLN A 32 8.78 3.43 -4.32
N LEU A 33 8.34 2.62 -3.36
CA LEU A 33 9.20 1.71 -2.61
C LEU A 33 8.63 0.29 -2.63
N PRO A 34 9.48 -0.74 -2.69
CA PRO A 34 9.02 -2.12 -2.69
C PRO A 34 8.54 -2.54 -1.29
N VAL A 35 7.53 -3.40 -1.24
CA VAL A 35 7.17 -4.14 -0.02
C VAL A 35 8.33 -5.05 0.38
N THR A 36 8.87 -4.83 1.59
CA THR A 36 10.04 -5.54 2.11
C THR A 36 9.65 -6.70 3.02
N PHE A 37 8.48 -6.64 3.65
CA PHE A 37 7.98 -7.70 4.52
C PHE A 37 6.46 -7.86 4.44
N ILE A 38 6.01 -9.11 4.56
CA ILE A 38 4.61 -9.48 4.69
C ILE A 38 4.49 -10.46 5.86
N GLY A 39 3.69 -10.09 6.84
CA GLY A 39 3.34 -10.93 7.98
C GLY A 39 2.61 -12.19 7.52
N ASN A 40 3.07 -13.34 8.01
CA ASN A 40 2.47 -14.65 7.71
C ASN A 40 1.25 -14.99 8.59
N THR A 41 0.81 -14.05 9.43
CA THR A 41 -0.25 -14.24 10.43
C THR A 41 -1.26 -13.11 10.30
N ILE A 42 -2.54 -13.45 10.45
CA ILE A 42 -3.64 -12.48 10.51
C ILE A 42 -3.92 -12.18 11.99
N ASP A 43 -3.92 -10.91 12.36
CA ASP A 43 -4.42 -10.45 13.65
C ASP A 43 -5.96 -10.61 13.67
N PRO A 44 -6.52 -11.47 14.54
CA PRO A 44 -7.96 -11.73 14.58
C PRO A 44 -8.79 -10.53 15.07
N THR A 45 -8.17 -9.58 15.79
CA THR A 45 -8.84 -8.42 16.39
C THR A 45 -9.29 -7.43 15.34
N ASN A 46 -8.39 -7.09 14.42
CA ASN A 46 -8.63 -6.13 13.34
C ASN A 46 -8.80 -6.81 11.97
N ARG A 47 -8.57 -8.13 11.88
CA ARG A 47 -8.60 -8.93 10.64
C ARG A 47 -7.66 -8.37 9.58
N THR A 48 -6.47 -7.97 10.00
CA THR A 48 -5.40 -7.47 9.12
C THR A 48 -4.16 -8.36 9.20
N PHE A 49 -3.32 -8.27 8.17
CA PHE A 49 -1.96 -8.79 8.19
C PHE A 49 -1.00 -7.61 8.09
N THR A 50 0.15 -7.73 8.74
CA THR A 50 1.18 -6.69 8.73
C THR A 50 1.91 -6.67 7.39
N VAL A 51 2.16 -5.48 6.87
CA VAL A 51 3.05 -5.25 5.73
C VAL A 51 4.05 -4.19 6.14
N GLU A 52 5.31 -4.36 5.77
CA GLU A 52 6.35 -3.36 6.00
C GLU A 52 7.06 -2.97 4.71
N ILE A 53 7.46 -1.70 4.69
CA ILE A 53 8.22 -1.07 3.61
C ILE A 53 9.36 -0.26 4.24
N ASP A 54 10.59 -0.57 3.86
CA ASP A 54 11.75 0.15 4.34
C ASP A 54 11.85 1.53 3.71
N LEU A 55 12.13 2.54 4.53
CA LEU A 55 12.39 3.89 4.06
C LEU A 55 13.88 4.07 3.81
N PRO A 56 14.29 4.64 2.66
CA PRO A 56 15.66 5.07 2.42
C PRO A 56 16.21 5.94 3.56
N THR A 57 17.47 5.71 3.94
CA THR A 57 18.11 6.47 5.04
C THR A 57 18.27 7.96 4.71
N GLU A 58 18.22 8.37 3.44
CA GLU A 58 18.31 9.78 3.06
C GLU A 58 17.03 10.60 3.35
N LEU A 59 15.92 9.95 3.76
CA LEU A 59 14.66 10.59 4.16
C LEU A 59 14.76 11.28 5.54
N ASN A 60 15.69 12.22 5.67
CA ASN A 60 15.99 12.93 6.91
C ASN A 60 14.82 13.77 7.47
N GLN A 61 13.78 14.00 6.66
CA GLN A 61 12.60 14.77 7.06
C GLN A 61 11.51 13.92 7.72
N VAL A 62 11.58 12.60 7.60
CA VAL A 62 10.60 11.67 8.18
C VAL A 62 11.00 11.34 9.62
N LYS A 63 10.12 11.66 10.56
CA LYS A 63 10.30 11.37 11.99
C LYS A 63 9.60 10.06 12.36
N ILE A 64 10.05 9.45 13.47
CA ILE A 64 9.36 8.33 14.10
C ILE A 64 7.93 8.76 14.47
N ASP A 65 6.99 7.83 14.41
CA ASP A 65 5.55 8.02 14.68
C ASP A 65 4.83 9.02 13.75
N MET A 66 5.42 9.34 12.59
CA MET A 66 4.70 10.09 11.56
C MET A 66 3.65 9.22 10.87
N ILE A 67 2.50 9.84 10.58
CA ILE A 67 1.46 9.25 9.76
C ILE A 67 1.92 9.27 8.30
N ALA A 68 1.92 8.11 7.68
CA ALA A 68 2.19 7.92 6.27
C ALA A 68 0.93 7.39 5.60
N ASN A 69 0.66 7.88 4.41
CA ASN A 69 -0.34 7.31 3.52
C ASN A 69 0.34 6.33 2.58
N VAL A 70 -0.27 5.16 2.41
CA VAL A 70 0.28 4.09 1.59
C VAL A 70 -0.77 3.63 0.60
N ARG A 71 -0.40 3.58 -0.67
CA ARG A 71 -1.22 3.03 -1.75
C ARG A 71 -0.60 1.76 -2.27
N LEU A 72 -1.32 0.66 -2.10
CA LEU A 72 -0.98 -0.66 -2.63
C LEU A 72 -1.89 -1.00 -3.80
N ARG A 73 -1.33 -1.66 -4.81
CA ARG A 73 -2.12 -2.22 -5.91
C ARG A 73 -2.71 -3.55 -5.46
N THR A 74 -4.04 -3.63 -5.40
CA THR A 74 -4.76 -4.85 -4.99
C THR A 74 -5.24 -5.71 -6.15
N GLU A 75 -5.23 -5.17 -7.36
CA GLU A 75 -5.68 -5.90 -8.54
C GLU A 75 -4.97 -5.37 -9.77
N ARG A 76 -4.68 -6.27 -10.70
CA ARG A 76 -4.16 -5.95 -12.03
C ARG A 76 -4.92 -6.79 -13.03
N ILE A 77 -5.81 -6.14 -13.79
CA ILE A 77 -6.57 -6.79 -14.85
C ILE A 77 -5.87 -6.48 -16.17
N GLU A 78 -5.34 -7.52 -16.82
CA GLU A 78 -4.72 -7.40 -18.13
C GLU A 78 -5.76 -7.62 -19.22
N ASN A 79 -5.60 -6.95 -20.37
CA ASN A 79 -6.47 -7.10 -21.54
C ASN A 79 -7.96 -6.77 -21.29
N ALA A 80 -8.24 -5.78 -20.44
CA ALA A 80 -9.59 -5.29 -20.20
C ALA A 80 -9.92 -4.05 -21.04
N ILE A 81 -11.18 -3.95 -21.47
CA ILE A 81 -11.74 -2.69 -22.00
C ILE A 81 -12.21 -1.87 -20.80
N VAL A 82 -11.66 -0.67 -20.65
CA VAL A 82 -12.06 0.28 -19.60
C VAL A 82 -13.04 1.27 -20.21
N ILE A 83 -14.25 1.32 -19.65
CA ILE A 83 -15.28 2.32 -19.97
C ILE A 83 -15.60 3.13 -18.73
N GLY A 84 -15.93 4.41 -18.90
CA GLY A 84 -16.39 5.26 -17.81
C GLY A 84 -17.70 4.74 -17.23
N GLU A 85 -17.84 4.80 -15.90
CA GLU A 85 -19.03 4.34 -15.19
C GLU A 85 -20.29 5.06 -15.68
N GLU A 86 -20.18 6.30 -16.13
CA GLU A 86 -21.27 7.11 -16.67
C GLU A 86 -21.93 6.52 -17.93
N TYR A 87 -21.25 5.58 -18.60
CA TYR A 87 -21.76 4.90 -19.78
C TYR A 87 -22.41 3.54 -19.48
N VAL A 88 -22.42 3.11 -18.21
CA VAL A 88 -23.02 1.84 -17.78
C VAL A 88 -24.42 2.11 -17.20
N PHE A 89 -25.46 1.78 -17.95
CA PHE A 89 -26.85 1.83 -17.44
C PHE A 89 -27.20 0.51 -16.74
N GLN A 90 -27.66 0.60 -15.48
CA GLN A 90 -28.05 -0.54 -14.64
C GLN A 90 -29.56 -0.67 -14.52
#